data_AF-A0A8I1QBM8-F1
#
_entry.id   AF-A0A8I1QBM8-F1
#
_cell.length_a   1.000
_cell.length_b   1.000
_cell.length_c   1.000
_cell.angle_alpha   90.00
_cell.angle_beta   90.00
_cell.angle_gamma   90.00
#
_symmetry.space_group_name_H-M   'P 1'
#
loop_
_entity.id
_entity.type
_entity.pdbx_description
1 polymer ?
#
loop_
_entity_poly.entity_id
_entity_poly.type
_entity_poly.pdbx_seq_one_letter_code
_entity_poly.pdbx_strand_id
1 'polypeptide(L)'
;MAQSRNTKRPPSGEQRGALTSDLAARIKRAQASEGAPGDAELSATNRNMSGWNRGMRLGTEFIAAILVGAGMGYLLDLWLKTGPWLMLVMLLVGFAAGVLNVVRSAAEMNRAAPPPTAAMRVPDDEEDE
;
A
#
# COMPACT_ATOMS: atom_id res chain seq x y z
N MET A 1 -38.92 -55.94 9.25
CA MET A 1 -38.75 -54.94 10.33
C MET A 1 -37.55 -54.07 9.97
N ALA A 2 -37.80 -52.80 9.63
CA ALA A 2 -36.78 -51.81 9.30
C ALA A 2 -36.59 -50.88 10.50
N GLN A 3 -35.37 -50.71 11.00
CA GLN A 3 -35.06 -49.62 11.93
C GLN A 3 -33.82 -48.86 11.46
N SER A 4 -34.17 -47.69 10.93
CA SER A 4 -33.42 -46.48 10.62
C SER A 4 -32.10 -46.31 11.38
N ARG A 5 -30.97 -46.31 10.66
CA ARG A 5 -29.69 -45.76 11.14
C ARG A 5 -29.78 -44.24 11.12
N ASN A 6 -30.26 -43.68 12.23
CA ASN A 6 -30.38 -42.24 12.41
C ASN A 6 -28.96 -41.62 12.55
N THR A 7 -28.58 -40.83 11.56
CA THR A 7 -27.30 -40.13 11.51
C THR A 7 -27.35 -38.94 12.46
N LYS A 8 -26.60 -39.01 13.57
CA LYS A 8 -26.50 -37.91 14.53
C LYS A 8 -25.71 -36.76 13.89
N ARG A 9 -26.42 -35.81 13.29
CA ARG A 9 -25.85 -34.57 12.75
C ARG A 9 -25.41 -33.69 13.93
N PRO A 10 -24.13 -33.33 14.08
CA PRO A 10 -23.71 -32.44 15.15
C PRO A 10 -24.29 -31.02 14.94
N PRO A 11 -24.64 -30.31 16.03
CA PRO A 11 -25.16 -28.95 15.96
C PRO A 11 -24.10 -28.00 15.35
N SER A 12 -24.49 -27.28 14.32
CA SER A 12 -23.66 -26.37 13.52
C SER A 12 -22.99 -25.22 14.29
N GLY A 13 -23.38 -24.98 15.55
CA GLY A 13 -22.76 -23.98 16.44
C GLY A 13 -21.42 -24.42 17.03
N GLU A 14 -21.24 -25.71 17.29
CA GLU A 14 -20.05 -26.24 17.98
C GLU A 14 -18.81 -26.25 17.06
N GLN A 15 -19.04 -26.55 15.77
CA GLN A 15 -18.00 -26.46 14.74
C GLN A 15 -17.54 -25.02 14.49
N ARG A 16 -18.46 -24.03 14.56
CA ARG A 16 -18.12 -22.62 14.41
C ARG A 16 -17.22 -22.14 15.55
N GLY A 17 -17.53 -22.53 16.78
CA GLY A 17 -16.67 -22.25 17.94
C GLY A 17 -15.27 -22.83 17.75
N ALA A 18 -15.17 -24.09 17.34
CA ALA A 18 -13.90 -24.76 17.06
C ALA A 18 -13.11 -24.12 15.89
N LEU A 19 -13.78 -23.67 14.84
CA LEU A 19 -13.17 -22.96 13.72
C LEU A 19 -12.65 -21.58 14.14
N THR A 20 -13.40 -20.85 14.97
CA THR A 20 -12.98 -19.54 15.49
C THR A 20 -11.83 -19.63 16.47
N SER A 21 -11.80 -20.69 17.31
CA SER A 21 -10.72 -20.91 18.27
C SER A 21 -9.45 -21.42 17.60
N ASP A 22 -9.57 -22.28 16.58
CA ASP A 22 -8.43 -22.70 15.75
C ASP A 22 -7.83 -21.50 15.00
N LEU A 23 -8.68 -20.64 14.42
CA LEU A 23 -8.23 -19.41 13.75
C LEU A 23 -7.55 -18.45 14.75
N ALA A 24 -8.14 -18.22 15.91
CA ALA A 24 -7.55 -17.42 16.97
C ALA A 24 -6.21 -18.00 17.45
N ALA A 25 -6.11 -19.32 17.59
CA ALA A 25 -4.87 -20.01 17.95
C ALA A 25 -3.81 -19.92 16.85
N ARG A 26 -4.21 -19.88 15.57
CA ARG A 26 -3.29 -19.69 14.44
C ARG A 26 -2.81 -18.24 14.34
N ILE A 27 -3.68 -17.26 14.58
CA ILE A 27 -3.30 -15.84 14.66
C ILE A 27 -2.35 -15.60 15.84
N LYS A 28 -2.66 -16.14 17.02
CA LYS A 28 -1.78 -16.03 18.20
C LYS A 28 -0.42 -16.69 17.98
N ARG A 29 -0.39 -17.83 17.28
CA ARG A 29 0.86 -18.50 16.90
C ARG A 29 1.65 -17.69 15.87
N ALA A 30 0.99 -17.12 14.85
CA ALA A 30 1.65 -16.25 13.88
C ALA A 30 2.23 -14.97 14.53
N GLN A 31 1.51 -14.38 15.49
CA GLN A 31 1.98 -13.21 16.25
C GLN A 31 3.11 -13.56 17.25
N ALA A 32 3.07 -14.75 17.87
CA ALA A 32 4.16 -15.22 18.72
C ALA A 32 5.41 -15.61 17.90
N SER A 33 5.23 -15.94 16.63
CA SER A 33 6.28 -16.20 15.63
C SER A 33 6.66 -14.94 14.84
N GLU A 34 6.40 -13.75 15.36
CA GLU A 34 6.85 -12.46 14.80
C GLU A 34 8.12 -11.93 15.51
N GLY A 35 8.69 -12.73 16.42
CA GLY A 35 9.85 -12.43 17.26
C GLY A 35 11.05 -13.38 17.10
N ALA A 36 11.09 -14.19 16.06
CA ALA A 36 12.24 -15.02 15.70
C ALA A 36 13.10 -14.36 14.59
N PRO A 37 14.43 -14.61 14.56
CA PRO A 37 15.36 -13.89 13.68
C PRO A 37 15.07 -14.00 12.17
N GLY A 38 14.47 -15.11 11.72
CA GLY A 38 14.13 -15.33 10.31
C GLY A 38 12.92 -14.51 9.83
N ASP A 39 12.00 -14.20 10.73
CA ASP A 39 10.77 -13.44 10.48
C ASP A 39 11.04 -11.94 10.50
N ALA A 40 12.06 -11.49 11.24
CA ALA A 40 12.60 -10.15 11.12
C ALA A 40 13.26 -9.91 9.75
N GLU A 41 13.95 -10.90 9.19
CA GLU A 41 14.57 -10.82 7.86
C GLU A 41 13.54 -10.92 6.73
N LEU A 42 12.54 -11.79 6.85
CA LEU A 42 11.38 -11.87 5.94
C LEU A 42 10.52 -10.61 6.02
N SER A 43 10.27 -10.06 7.21
CA SER A 43 9.55 -8.80 7.41
C SER A 43 10.36 -7.60 6.94
N ALA A 44 11.68 -7.60 7.11
CA ALA A 44 12.54 -6.57 6.54
C ALA A 44 12.52 -6.65 5.01
N THR A 45 12.63 -7.85 4.42
CA THR A 45 12.51 -8.07 2.98
C THR A 45 11.14 -7.66 2.45
N ASN A 46 10.05 -7.97 3.15
CA ASN A 46 8.70 -7.58 2.77
C ASN A 46 8.47 -6.06 2.92
N ARG A 47 8.98 -5.43 3.99
CA ARG A 47 9.00 -3.96 4.14
C ARG A 47 9.82 -3.30 3.02
N ASN A 48 10.97 -3.87 2.67
CA ASN A 48 11.81 -3.43 1.56
C ASN A 48 11.08 -3.60 0.21
N MET A 49 10.41 -4.73 -0.04
CA MET A 49 9.56 -4.94 -1.21
C MET A 49 8.38 -3.96 -1.26
N SER A 50 7.79 -3.61 -0.11
CA SER A 50 6.70 -2.62 -0.04
C SER A 50 7.20 -1.22 -0.44
N GLY A 51 8.41 -0.84 -0.04
CA GLY A 51 9.04 0.43 -0.42
C GLY A 51 9.42 0.44 -1.89
N TRP A 52 10.00 -0.66 -2.38
CA TRP A 52 10.36 -0.85 -3.78
C TRP A 52 9.17 -0.80 -4.72
N ASN A 53 8.09 -1.54 -4.44
CA ASN A 53 6.89 -1.53 -5.27
C ASN A 53 6.26 -0.13 -5.35
N ARG A 54 6.27 0.61 -4.24
CA ARG A 54 5.78 2.00 -4.20
C ARG A 54 6.67 2.92 -5.04
N GLY A 55 7.99 2.84 -4.88
CA GLY A 55 8.95 3.63 -5.66
C GLY A 55 8.87 3.32 -7.16
N MET A 56 8.76 2.05 -7.52
CA MET A 56 8.60 1.61 -8.91
C MET A 56 7.33 2.18 -9.53
N ARG A 57 6.20 2.11 -8.81
CA ARG A 57 4.93 2.67 -9.31
C ARG A 57 5.06 4.18 -9.56
N LEU A 58 5.56 4.94 -8.59
CA LEU A 58 5.79 6.39 -8.74
C LEU A 58 6.72 6.70 -9.92
N GLY A 59 7.81 5.93 -10.08
CA GLY A 59 8.73 6.06 -11.20
C GLY A 59 8.07 5.76 -12.55
N THR A 60 7.28 4.70 -12.65
CA THR A 60 6.57 4.36 -13.89
C THR A 60 5.50 5.39 -14.27
N GLU A 61 4.75 5.90 -13.28
CA GLU A 61 3.76 6.97 -13.51
C GLU A 61 4.44 8.25 -14.01
N PHE A 62 5.60 8.59 -13.44
CA PHE A 62 6.40 9.73 -13.86
C PHE A 62 6.96 9.58 -15.29
N ILE A 63 7.60 8.45 -15.60
CA ILE A 63 8.17 8.18 -16.92
C ILE A 63 7.06 8.13 -17.98
N ALA A 64 5.91 7.54 -17.65
CA ALA A 64 4.76 7.50 -18.56
C ALA A 64 4.27 8.92 -18.92
N ALA A 65 4.17 9.84 -17.95
CA ALA A 65 3.78 11.22 -18.21
C ALA A 65 4.75 11.94 -19.15
N ILE A 66 6.06 11.72 -18.98
CA ILE A 66 7.10 12.27 -19.88
C ILE A 66 6.96 11.70 -21.29
N LEU A 67 6.81 10.38 -21.42
CA LEU A 67 6.67 9.72 -22.72
C LEU A 67 5.42 10.18 -23.46
N VAL A 68 4.31 10.36 -22.76
CA VAL A 68 3.06 10.89 -23.33
C VAL A 68 3.25 12.34 -23.78
N GLY A 69 3.83 13.21 -22.94
CA GLY A 69 4.09 14.60 -23.30
C GLY A 69 5.05 14.74 -24.50
N ALA A 70 6.16 13.99 -24.47
CA ALA A 70 7.13 13.96 -25.57
C ALA A 70 6.52 13.40 -26.87
N GLY A 71 5.77 12.29 -26.78
CA GLY A 71 5.12 11.67 -27.93
C GLY A 71 4.04 12.56 -28.55
N MET A 72 3.21 13.20 -27.72
CA MET A 72 2.20 14.14 -28.17
C MET A 72 2.83 15.41 -28.77
N GLY A 73 3.86 15.95 -28.13
CA GLY A 73 4.61 17.10 -28.63
C GLY A 73 5.32 16.82 -29.95
N TYR A 74 5.93 15.64 -30.10
CA TYR A 74 6.53 15.21 -31.36
C TYR A 74 5.49 15.11 -32.49
N LEU A 75 4.33 14.52 -32.21
CA LEU A 75 3.26 14.41 -33.22
C LEU A 75 2.75 15.78 -33.66
N LEU A 76 2.62 16.73 -32.72
CA LEU A 76 2.23 18.11 -33.01
C LEU A 76 3.29 18.85 -33.84
N ASP A 77 4.57 18.68 -33.51
CA ASP A 77 5.67 19.29 -34.27
C ASP A 77 5.71 18.78 -35.72
N LEU A 78 5.34 17.51 -35.96
CA LEU A 78 5.23 16.95 -37.32
C LEU A 78 4.09 17.59 -38.11
N TRP A 79 2.93 17.82 -37.47
CA TRP A 79 1.77 18.41 -38.11
C TRP A 79 1.96 19.90 -38.42
N LEU A 80 2.56 20.64 -37.48
CA LEU A 80 2.68 22.10 -37.57
C LEU A 80 4.01 22.54 -38.22
N LYS A 81 4.95 21.61 -38.46
CA LYS A 81 6.32 21.87 -38.97
C LYS A 81 7.05 22.95 -38.17
N THR A 82 6.77 23.05 -36.87
CA THR A 82 7.21 24.10 -35.95
C THR A 82 8.65 23.93 -35.44
N GLY A 83 9.40 22.95 -35.94
CA GLY A 83 10.66 22.51 -35.31
C GLY A 83 10.38 21.88 -33.93
N PRO A 84 11.38 21.57 -33.09
CA PRO A 84 11.19 20.86 -31.81
C PRO A 84 10.58 21.73 -30.68
N TRP A 85 9.87 22.81 -31.03
CA TRP A 85 9.37 23.79 -30.06
C TRP A 85 8.15 23.28 -29.29
N LEU A 86 7.14 22.67 -29.93
CA LEU A 86 6.02 22.12 -29.16
C LEU A 86 6.43 20.88 -28.38
N MET A 87 7.35 20.06 -28.88
CA MET A 87 7.95 18.98 -28.12
C MET A 87 8.56 19.51 -26.82
N LEU A 88 9.31 20.61 -26.86
CA LEU A 88 9.92 21.20 -25.66
C LEU A 88 8.87 21.65 -24.64
N VAL A 89 7.84 22.37 -25.11
CA VAL A 89 6.75 22.86 -24.25
C VAL A 89 5.94 21.69 -23.67
N MET A 90 5.55 20.72 -24.50
CA MET A 90 4.79 19.55 -24.06
C MET A 90 5.60 18.62 -23.15
N LEU A 91 6.92 18.56 -23.33
CA LEU A 91 7.82 17.86 -22.41
C LEU A 91 7.81 18.52 -21.04
N LEU A 92 7.89 19.85 -20.96
CA LEU A 92 7.80 20.58 -19.69
C LEU A 92 6.44 20.39 -19.01
N VAL A 93 5.35 20.43 -19.79
CA VAL A 93 4.00 20.15 -19.29
C VAL A 93 3.90 18.71 -18.78
N GLY A 94 4.40 17.72 -19.52
CA GLY A 94 4.42 16.32 -19.12
C GLY A 94 5.27 16.07 -17.87
N PHE A 95 6.42 16.73 -17.77
CA PHE A 95 7.28 16.70 -16.58
C PHE A 95 6.56 17.30 -15.37
N ALA A 96 5.95 18.49 -15.52
CA ALA A 96 5.17 19.11 -14.45
C ALA A 96 4.03 18.20 -13.99
N ALA A 97 3.26 17.64 -14.92
CA ALA A 97 2.20 16.67 -14.62
C ALA A 97 2.74 15.44 -13.87
N GLY A 98 3.89 14.90 -14.29
CA GLY A 98 4.56 13.80 -13.62
C GLY A 98 4.96 14.14 -12.18
N VAL A 99 5.58 15.30 -11.96
CA VAL A 99 5.95 15.77 -10.61
C VAL A 99 4.70 15.95 -9.74
N LEU A 100 3.65 16.57 -10.27
CA LEU A 100 2.39 16.76 -9.56
C LEU A 100 1.76 15.42 -9.15
N ASN A 101 1.78 14.41 -10.03
CA ASN A 101 1.29 13.07 -9.71
C ASN A 101 2.10 12.41 -8.59
N VAL A 102 3.43 12.49 -8.64
CA VAL A 102 4.30 11.92 -7.61
C VAL A 102 4.08 12.59 -6.25
N VAL A 103 4.05 13.92 -6.21
CA VAL A 103 3.82 14.69 -4.97
C VAL A 103 2.44 14.37 -4.39
N ARG A 104 1.41 14.29 -5.23
CA ARG A 104 0.07 13.91 -4.80
C ARG A 104 0.04 12.51 -4.19
N SER A 105 0.61 11.52 -4.88
CA SER A 105 0.69 10.15 -4.40
C SER A 105 1.46 10.05 -3.08
N ALA A 106 2.57 10.79 -2.94
CA ALA A 106 3.32 10.86 -1.69
C ALA A 106 2.52 11.53 -0.55
N ALA A 107 1.77 12.58 -0.84
CA ALA A 107 0.92 13.26 0.14
C ALA A 107 -0.26 12.38 0.60
N GLU A 108 -0.86 11.61 -0.31
CA GLU A 108 -1.90 10.63 0.03
C GLU A 108 -1.34 9.53 0.95
N MET A 109 -0.13 9.05 0.68
CA MET A 109 0.56 8.09 1.53
C MET A 109 0.83 8.64 2.94
N ASN A 110 1.23 9.91 3.06
CA ASN A 110 1.50 10.53 4.36
C ASN A 110 0.21 10.76 5.17
N ARG A 111 -0.92 11.08 4.51
CA ARG A 111 -2.23 11.23 5.17
C ARG A 111 -2.83 9.90 5.64
N ALA A 112 -2.47 8.79 5.00
CA ALA A 112 -2.92 7.47 5.39
C ALA A 112 -2.15 6.90 6.62
N ALA A 113 -1.09 7.57 7.08
CA ALA A 113 -0.42 7.22 8.32
C ALA A 113 -1.30 7.65 9.51
N PRO A 114 -1.58 6.75 10.49
CA PRO A 114 -2.38 7.10 11.66
C PRO A 114 -1.72 8.27 12.41
N PRO A 115 -2.52 9.22 12.96
CA PRO A 115 -1.99 10.34 13.71
C PRO A 115 -1.10 9.82 14.86
N PRO A 116 -0.01 10.54 15.20
CA PRO A 116 0.78 10.20 16.39
C PRO A 116 -0.19 10.11 17.56
N THR A 117 -0.35 8.91 18.12
CA THR A 117 -1.25 8.69 19.24
C THR A 117 -0.93 9.75 20.30
N ALA A 118 -1.96 10.42 20.82
CA ALA A 118 -1.89 11.38 21.92
C ALA A 118 -1.29 10.81 23.24
N ALA A 119 -0.60 9.68 23.17
CA ALA A 119 0.14 9.01 24.24
C ALA A 119 1.53 9.64 24.49
N MET A 120 1.95 10.63 23.69
CA MET A 120 3.09 11.51 24.01
C MET A 120 2.64 12.95 24.29
N ARG A 121 1.47 13.10 24.94
CA ARG A 121 1.27 14.26 25.81
C ARG A 121 2.00 13.91 27.10
N VAL A 122 3.27 14.32 27.19
CA VAL A 122 3.96 14.43 28.48
C VAL A 122 3.01 15.26 29.35
N PRO A 123 2.51 14.75 30.49
CA PRO A 123 1.85 15.60 31.45
C PRO A 123 2.85 16.71 31.74
N ASP A 124 2.49 17.96 31.45
CA ASP A 124 3.21 19.09 32.02
C ASP A 124 3.02 18.90 33.53
N ASP A 125 4.05 18.34 34.16
CA ASP A 125 4.10 18.16 35.60
C ASP A 125 3.83 19.54 36.17
N GLU A 126 2.64 19.71 36.75
CA GLU A 126 2.26 20.93 37.43
C GLU A 126 3.38 21.22 38.44
N GLU A 127 4.02 22.37 38.26
CA GLU A 127 4.91 22.98 39.25
C GLU A 127 4.07 23.29 40.50
N ASP A 128 3.81 22.26 41.31
CA ASP A 128 3.30 22.41 42.66
C ASP A 128 4.47 22.88 43.56
N GLU A 129 4.45 24.19 43.81
CA GLU A 129 5.01 24.98 44.93
C GLU A 129 6.15 24.44 45.81
#